data_AF-A0A8H4K7J5-F1
#
_entry.id   AF-A0A8H4K7J5-F1
#
_cell.length_a   1.000
_cell.length_b   1.000
_cell.length_c   1.000
_cell.angle_alpha   90.00
_cell.angle_beta   90.00
_cell.angle_gamma   90.00
#
_symmetry.space_group_name_H-M   'P 1'
#
loop_
_entity.id
_entity.type
_entity.pdbx_description
1 polymer ?
#
loop_
_entity_poly.entity_id
_entity_poly.type
_entity_poly.pdbx_seq_one_letter_code
_entity_poly.pdbx_strand_id
1 'polypeptide(L)'
;MRYRPLYRFPAISAAIGFLDALPINKRSSLRNIIVHEDRISAGYPDGHAIGLIPFYQENGRLRIRHKFSMVRNLFERAYFSRYPVFDEIQDQKDEATAEVMFRIAAVDLHPVVANCLAEAMYLPDAGMPDGSYTLLLDGEDAEDLCSAIFRQDVLGREAMRLVLNRALKADPNSDWANEYSYEIRLYLTAHAGALKHLVNKTSLFESNFYPGHLAKRRRIDGALRESWDAGMC
;
A
#
# COMPACT_ATOMS: atom_id res chain seq x y z
N MET A 1 -18.34 20.04 -19.72
CA MET A 1 -17.31 20.01 -18.67
C MET A 1 -17.99 19.94 -17.31
N ARG A 2 -17.95 18.79 -16.63
CA ARG A 2 -18.39 18.65 -15.23
C ARG A 2 -17.15 18.75 -14.34
N TYR A 3 -17.04 19.82 -13.58
CA TYR A 3 -16.03 19.97 -12.54
C TYR A 3 -16.23 18.84 -11.51
N ARG A 4 -15.33 17.84 -11.50
CA ARG A 4 -15.25 16.82 -10.45
C ARG A 4 -14.26 17.34 -9.40
N PRO A 5 -14.62 17.37 -8.11
CA PRO A 5 -13.73 17.92 -7.10
C PRO A 5 -12.40 17.14 -7.09
N LEU A 6 -11.31 17.90 -7.21
CA LEU A 6 -9.90 17.45 -7.21
C LEU A 6 -9.51 16.70 -5.92
N TYR A 7 -10.36 16.77 -4.88
CA TYR A 7 -10.10 16.15 -3.58
C TYR A 7 -11.34 15.37 -3.12
N ARG A 8 -11.24 14.04 -3.15
CA ARG A 8 -12.24 13.15 -2.54
C ARG A 8 -11.86 12.93 -1.08
N PHE A 9 -12.86 12.85 -0.21
CA PHE A 9 -12.65 12.34 1.14
C PHE A 9 -12.40 10.84 1.09
N PRO A 10 -11.47 10.32 1.90
CA PRO A 10 -11.31 8.88 2.10
C PRO A 10 -12.61 8.22 2.51
N ALA A 11 -12.89 7.04 1.96
CA ALA A 11 -14.06 6.25 2.35
C ALA A 11 -14.02 5.91 3.86
N ILE A 12 -12.83 5.70 4.41
CA ILE A 12 -12.63 5.44 5.85
C ILE A 12 -13.02 6.65 6.72
N SER A 13 -12.73 7.88 6.26
CA SER A 13 -13.13 9.11 6.96
C SER A 13 -14.65 9.28 6.93
N ALA A 14 -15.28 8.98 5.80
CA ALA A 14 -16.74 8.97 5.68
C ALA A 14 -17.38 7.90 6.59
N ALA A 15 -16.77 6.72 6.69
CA ALA A 15 -17.22 5.67 7.59
C ALA A 15 -17.14 6.08 9.06
N ILE A 16 -16.05 6.74 9.48
CA ILE A 16 -15.91 7.31 10.83
C ILE A 16 -17.00 8.33 11.09
N GLY A 17 -17.23 9.29 10.18
CA GLY A 17 -18.29 10.29 10.34
C GLY A 17 -19.69 9.67 10.39
N PHE A 18 -19.95 8.63 9.59
CA PHE A 18 -21.20 7.87 9.66
C PHE A 18 -21.38 7.18 11.01
N LEU A 19 -20.33 6.52 11.51
CA LEU A 19 -20.36 5.90 12.83
C LEU A 19 -20.58 6.96 13.91
N ASP A 20 -19.89 8.08 13.88
CA ASP A 20 -20.04 9.13 14.88
C ASP A 20 -21.46 9.69 14.95
N ALA A 21 -22.11 9.85 13.80
CA ALA A 21 -23.50 10.34 13.70
C ALA A 21 -24.56 9.34 14.22
N LEU A 22 -24.21 8.07 14.40
CA LEU A 22 -25.16 7.06 14.88
C LEU A 22 -25.29 7.06 16.42
N PRO A 23 -26.51 6.96 16.95
CA PRO A 23 -26.72 6.68 18.37
C PRO A 23 -26.03 5.39 18.82
N ILE A 24 -25.56 5.36 20.08
CA ILE A 24 -24.77 4.23 20.61
C ILE A 24 -25.47 2.86 20.53
N ASN A 25 -26.80 2.82 20.68
CA ASN A 25 -27.59 1.58 20.53
C ASN A 25 -27.59 1.06 19.09
N LYS A 26 -27.46 1.94 18.09
CA LYS A 26 -27.27 1.54 16.69
C LYS A 26 -25.84 1.10 16.43
N ARG A 27 -24.83 1.84 16.90
CA ARG A 27 -23.41 1.48 16.75
C ARG A 27 -23.09 0.11 17.35
N SER A 28 -23.59 -0.14 18.55
CA SER A 28 -23.43 -1.42 19.27
C SER A 28 -24.16 -2.60 18.61
N SER A 29 -25.06 -2.36 17.67
CA SER A 29 -25.74 -3.40 16.89
C SER A 29 -24.99 -3.80 15.61
N LEU A 30 -24.10 -2.92 15.12
CA LEU A 30 -23.30 -3.19 13.93
C LEU A 30 -22.34 -4.35 14.16
N ARG A 31 -22.09 -5.14 13.12
CA ARG A 31 -21.21 -6.32 13.21
C ARG A 31 -20.13 -6.30 12.15
N ASN A 32 -20.50 -6.00 10.91
CA ASN A 32 -19.57 -6.01 9.78
C ASN A 32 -19.73 -4.72 8.98
N ILE A 33 -18.61 -4.04 8.71
CA ILE A 33 -18.54 -2.91 7.80
C ILE A 33 -17.44 -3.20 6.79
N ILE A 34 -17.70 -2.90 5.52
CA ILE A 34 -16.69 -2.96 4.47
C ILE A 34 -16.49 -1.55 3.95
N VAL A 35 -15.27 -1.05 4.08
CA VAL A 35 -14.87 0.26 3.56
C VAL A 35 -14.15 0.04 2.24
N HIS A 36 -14.63 0.68 1.17
CA HIS A 36 -14.07 0.56 -0.17
C HIS A 36 -13.29 1.82 -0.54
N GLU A 37 -11.97 1.76 -0.44
CA GLU A 37 -11.07 2.78 -0.98
C GLU A 37 -10.79 2.48 -2.47
N ASP A 38 -11.80 2.72 -3.31
CA ASP A 38 -11.81 2.39 -4.75
C ASP A 38 -11.37 3.54 -5.66
N ARG A 39 -10.89 4.65 -5.08
CA ARG A 39 -10.42 5.85 -5.75
C ARG A 39 -9.37 6.57 -4.91
N ILE A 40 -8.52 7.35 -5.57
CA ILE A 40 -7.65 8.30 -4.87
C ILE A 40 -8.48 9.31 -4.07
N SER A 41 -8.03 9.54 -2.85
CA SER A 41 -8.55 10.51 -1.90
C SER A 41 -7.43 11.36 -1.30
N ALA A 42 -7.78 12.53 -0.79
CA ALA A 42 -6.84 13.39 -0.07
C ALA A 42 -6.46 12.80 1.29
N GLY A 43 -5.28 13.16 1.80
CA GLY A 43 -4.93 12.98 3.20
C GLY A 43 -4.50 11.57 3.64
N TYR A 44 -3.92 10.75 2.76
CA TYR A 44 -3.37 9.42 3.11
C TYR A 44 -4.37 8.51 3.86
N PRO A 45 -5.35 7.90 3.15
CA PRO A 45 -6.42 7.09 3.74
C PRO A 45 -5.90 5.96 4.67
N ASP A 46 -4.68 5.50 4.41
CA ASP A 46 -3.97 4.44 5.13
C ASP A 46 -3.97 4.65 6.66
N GLY A 47 -3.67 5.86 7.13
CA GLY A 47 -3.52 6.18 8.56
C GLY A 47 -4.83 6.51 9.28
N HIS A 48 -5.91 6.74 8.55
CA HIS A 48 -7.19 7.15 9.15
C HIS A 48 -7.91 6.01 9.88
N ALA A 49 -7.51 4.75 9.68
CA ALA A 49 -8.07 3.60 10.37
C ALA A 49 -7.93 3.69 11.90
N ILE A 50 -6.96 4.44 12.42
CA ILE A 50 -6.79 4.69 13.86
C ILE A 50 -8.04 5.35 14.47
N GLY A 51 -8.77 6.17 13.69
CA GLY A 51 -10.02 6.81 14.12
C GLY A 51 -11.17 5.84 14.36
N LEU A 52 -11.02 4.56 14.00
CA LEU A 52 -12.03 3.53 14.26
C LEU A 52 -11.95 2.94 15.68
N ILE A 53 -10.83 3.13 16.39
CA ILE A 53 -10.56 2.49 17.68
C ILE A 53 -11.69 2.72 18.71
N PRO A 54 -12.24 3.93 18.90
CA PRO A 54 -13.32 4.15 19.86
C PRO A 54 -14.55 3.28 19.58
N PHE A 55 -14.90 3.05 18.32
CA PHE A 55 -16.08 2.25 17.94
C PHE A 55 -15.90 0.76 18.23
N TYR A 56 -14.66 0.25 18.19
CA TYR A 56 -14.36 -1.12 18.59
C TYR A 56 -14.36 -1.30 20.10
N GLN A 57 -13.92 -0.28 20.84
CA GLN A 57 -14.00 -0.27 22.30
C GLN A 57 -15.47 -0.26 22.77
N GLU A 58 -16.33 0.51 22.11
CA GLU A 58 -17.78 0.50 22.35
C GLU A 58 -18.45 -0.82 21.95
N ASN A 59 -17.98 -1.44 20.85
CA ASN A 59 -18.58 -2.63 20.27
C ASN A 59 -17.51 -3.65 19.89
N GLY A 60 -17.11 -4.49 20.84
CA GLY A 60 -16.10 -5.55 20.62
C GLY A 60 -16.49 -6.62 19.59
N ARG A 61 -17.74 -6.63 19.11
CA ARG A 61 -18.23 -7.51 18.04
C ARG A 61 -18.18 -6.86 16.66
N LEU A 62 -17.80 -5.59 16.56
CA LEU A 62 -17.61 -4.91 15.29
C LEU A 62 -16.37 -5.49 14.60
N ARG A 63 -16.49 -5.68 13.29
CA ARG A 63 -15.45 -6.14 12.37
C ARG A 63 -15.46 -5.21 11.15
N ILE A 64 -14.31 -4.62 10.82
CA ILE A 64 -14.19 -3.75 9.64
C ILE A 64 -13.16 -4.33 8.69
N ARG A 65 -13.58 -4.55 7.45
CA ARG A 65 -12.69 -4.86 6.34
C ARG A 65 -12.43 -3.58 5.55
N HIS A 66 -11.19 -3.11 5.56
CA HIS A 66 -10.75 -1.93 4.82
C HIS A 66 -10.10 -2.37 3.52
N LYS A 67 -10.82 -2.19 2.42
CA LYS A 67 -10.50 -2.74 1.11
C LYS A 67 -9.90 -1.64 0.23
N PHE A 68 -8.64 -1.82 -0.17
CA PHE A 68 -7.97 -0.95 -1.13
C PHE A 68 -7.99 -1.58 -2.51
N SER A 69 -8.50 -0.83 -3.49
CA SER A 69 -8.39 -1.22 -4.89
C SER A 69 -6.94 -1.13 -5.35
N MET A 70 -6.38 -2.21 -5.88
CA MET A 70 -5.08 -2.17 -6.55
C MET A 70 -5.17 -1.29 -7.80
N VAL A 71 -6.23 -1.48 -8.60
CA VAL A 71 -6.40 -0.88 -9.93
C VAL A 71 -6.73 0.60 -9.89
N ARG A 72 -7.78 0.94 -9.14
CA ARG A 72 -8.42 2.26 -9.14
C ARG A 72 -7.94 3.15 -7.98
N ASN A 73 -7.09 2.63 -7.11
CA ASN A 73 -6.51 3.39 -6.01
C ASN A 73 -4.98 3.27 -5.97
N LEU A 74 -4.42 2.11 -5.61
CA LEU A 74 -2.99 2.02 -5.30
C LEU A 74 -2.09 2.22 -6.53
N PHE A 75 -2.43 1.66 -7.69
CA PHE A 75 -1.70 1.91 -8.93
C PHE A 75 -1.83 3.37 -9.39
N GLU A 76 -3.02 3.96 -9.31
CA GLU A 76 -3.18 5.37 -9.64
C GLU A 76 -2.34 6.24 -8.70
N ARG A 77 -2.33 5.98 -7.38
CA ARG A 77 -1.48 6.68 -6.40
C ARG A 77 0.00 6.56 -6.75
N ALA A 78 0.45 5.36 -7.09
CA ALA A 78 1.84 5.13 -7.47
C ALA A 78 2.19 5.88 -8.76
N TYR A 79 1.32 5.83 -9.77
CA TYR A 79 1.49 6.58 -11.02
C TYR A 79 1.57 8.10 -10.81
N PHE A 80 0.62 8.69 -10.08
CA PHE A 80 0.59 10.15 -9.85
C PHE A 80 1.71 10.65 -8.94
N SER A 81 2.33 9.76 -8.14
CA SER A 81 3.52 10.12 -7.37
C SER A 81 4.70 10.53 -8.27
N ARG A 82 4.77 9.96 -9.48
CA ARG A 82 5.79 10.26 -10.50
C ARG A 82 5.31 11.30 -11.53
N TYR A 83 4.01 11.36 -11.81
CA TYR A 83 3.41 12.28 -12.77
C TYR A 83 2.22 13.03 -12.16
N PRO A 84 2.42 14.20 -11.51
CA PRO A 84 1.39 14.89 -10.72
C PRO A 84 0.29 15.58 -11.56
N VAL A 85 0.03 15.14 -12.79
CA VAL A 85 -1.00 15.72 -13.68
C VAL A 85 -2.31 14.97 -13.46
N PHE A 86 -3.16 15.49 -12.57
CA PHE A 86 -4.43 14.89 -12.16
C PHE A 86 -5.52 14.81 -13.26
N ASP A 87 -5.30 15.41 -14.44
CA ASP A 87 -6.39 15.75 -15.37
C ASP A 87 -6.70 14.72 -16.47
N GLU A 88 -5.89 13.68 -16.71
CA GLU A 88 -5.97 12.98 -18.03
C GLU A 88 -6.38 11.49 -18.03
N ILE A 89 -6.47 10.79 -16.89
CA ILE A 89 -6.61 9.31 -16.93
C ILE A 89 -8.05 8.83 -17.18
N GLN A 90 -9.08 9.68 -17.12
CA GLN A 90 -10.46 9.19 -17.27
C GLN A 90 -10.99 9.08 -18.70
N ASP A 91 -10.33 9.69 -19.70
CA ASP A 91 -10.91 9.76 -21.06
C ASP A 91 -10.23 8.88 -22.12
N GLN A 92 -9.13 8.18 -21.82
CA GLN A 92 -8.54 7.21 -22.77
C GLN A 92 -8.02 5.97 -22.05
N LYS A 93 -8.85 4.92 -21.99
CA LYS A 93 -8.40 3.56 -21.66
C LYS A 93 -8.63 2.65 -22.86
N ASP A 94 -7.68 2.65 -23.78
CA ASP A 94 -7.39 1.40 -24.47
C ASP A 94 -6.64 0.47 -23.48
N GLU A 95 -6.75 -0.84 -23.68
CA GLU A 95 -6.20 -1.86 -22.79
C GLU A 95 -4.66 -1.87 -22.74
N ALA A 96 -3.99 -1.55 -23.85
CA ALA A 96 -2.53 -1.50 -23.95
C ALA A 96 -1.95 -0.28 -23.21
N THR A 97 -2.61 0.88 -23.31
CA THR A 97 -2.27 2.10 -22.57
C THR A 97 -2.40 1.88 -21.06
N ALA A 98 -3.42 1.13 -20.62
CA ALA A 98 -3.58 0.76 -19.22
C ALA A 98 -2.44 -0.14 -18.72
N GLU A 99 -2.03 -1.16 -19.48
CA GLU A 99 -0.92 -2.04 -19.08
C GLU A 99 0.41 -1.27 -18.93
N VAL A 100 0.72 -0.38 -19.88
CA VAL A 100 1.92 0.47 -19.81
C VAL A 100 1.89 1.37 -18.58
N MET A 101 0.74 2.00 -18.30
CA MET A 101 0.56 2.79 -17.08
C MET A 101 0.77 1.97 -15.80
N PHE A 102 0.25 0.74 -15.74
CA PHE A 102 0.44 -0.13 -14.58
C PHE A 102 1.90 -0.55 -14.38
N ARG A 103 2.65 -0.80 -15.46
CA ARG A 103 4.08 -1.09 -15.37
C ARG A 103 4.90 0.11 -14.90
N ILE A 104 4.53 1.32 -15.34
CA ILE A 104 5.15 2.56 -14.84
C ILE A 104 4.84 2.72 -13.33
N ALA A 105 3.58 2.54 -12.95
CA ALA A 105 3.13 2.61 -11.56
C ALA A 105 3.80 1.55 -10.66
N ALA A 106 4.09 0.36 -11.21
CA ALA A 106 4.69 -0.76 -10.48
C ALA A 106 6.03 -0.38 -9.82
N VAL A 107 6.80 0.52 -10.46
CA VAL A 107 8.07 1.02 -9.92
C VAL A 107 7.86 1.65 -8.55
N ASP A 108 6.82 2.48 -8.39
CA ASP A 108 6.57 3.26 -7.17
C ASP A 108 5.47 2.67 -6.29
N LEU A 109 4.99 1.46 -6.63
CA LEU A 109 3.94 0.78 -5.87
C LEU A 109 4.43 0.24 -4.52
N HIS A 110 5.69 -0.18 -4.43
CA HIS A 110 6.28 -0.74 -3.20
C HIS A 110 6.09 0.19 -1.98
N PRO A 111 6.51 1.48 -2.00
CA PRO A 111 6.30 2.36 -0.85
C PRO A 111 4.82 2.61 -0.55
N VAL A 112 3.96 2.70 -1.58
CA VAL A 112 2.51 2.90 -1.39
C VAL A 112 1.91 1.72 -0.62
N VAL A 113 2.16 0.49 -1.06
CA VAL A 113 1.67 -0.73 -0.40
C VAL A 113 2.30 -0.88 0.98
N ALA A 114 3.61 -0.64 1.11
CA ALA A 114 4.31 -0.77 2.39
C ALA A 114 3.72 0.17 3.46
N ASN A 115 3.39 1.41 3.10
CA ASN A 115 2.76 2.37 4.01
C ASN A 115 1.35 1.92 4.42
N CYS A 116 0.53 1.45 3.47
CA CYS A 116 -0.81 0.92 3.77
C CYS A 116 -0.74 -0.20 4.83
N LEU A 117 0.17 -1.15 4.63
CA LEU A 117 0.35 -2.27 5.54
C LEU A 117 0.93 -1.82 6.90
N ALA A 118 1.84 -0.85 6.90
CA ALA A 118 2.48 -0.37 8.13
C ALA A 118 1.52 0.37 9.06
N GLU A 119 0.68 1.26 8.51
CA GLU A 119 -0.35 1.95 9.27
C GLU A 119 -1.30 0.95 9.92
N ALA A 120 -1.71 -0.08 9.17
CA ALA A 120 -2.52 -1.17 9.71
C ALA A 120 -1.79 -2.00 10.78
N MET A 121 -0.48 -2.26 10.63
CA MET A 121 0.34 -2.95 11.65
C MET A 121 0.44 -2.18 12.96
N TYR A 122 0.33 -0.84 12.92
CA TYR A 122 0.39 -0.01 14.11
C TYR A 122 -0.93 0.00 14.91
N LEU A 123 -2.06 -0.38 14.30
CA LEU A 123 -3.37 -0.32 14.95
C LEU A 123 -3.46 -1.11 16.26
N PRO A 124 -2.94 -2.36 16.37
CA PRO A 124 -2.96 -3.09 17.63
C PRO A 124 -2.23 -2.35 18.76
N ASP A 125 -1.06 -1.78 18.46
CA ASP A 125 -0.27 -0.99 19.43
C ASP A 125 -1.00 0.29 19.85
N ALA A 126 -1.83 0.85 18.96
CA ALA A 126 -2.69 2.00 19.26
C ALA A 126 -3.97 1.62 20.06
N GLY A 127 -4.21 0.34 20.32
CA GLY A 127 -5.36 -0.15 21.11
C GLY A 127 -6.50 -0.73 20.27
N MET A 128 -6.28 -1.02 19.00
CA MET A 128 -7.22 -1.78 18.17
C MET A 128 -7.30 -3.25 18.63
N PRO A 129 -8.48 -3.79 18.95
CA PRO A 129 -8.60 -5.19 19.36
C PRO A 129 -8.21 -6.18 18.25
N ASP A 130 -7.62 -7.31 18.62
CA ASP A 130 -7.23 -8.35 17.66
C ASP A 130 -8.43 -8.89 16.86
N GLY A 131 -8.19 -9.07 15.56
CA GLY A 131 -9.20 -9.58 14.62
C GLY A 131 -10.38 -8.64 14.40
N SER A 132 -10.33 -7.41 14.91
CA SER A 132 -11.39 -6.42 14.69
C SER A 132 -11.27 -5.72 13.34
N TYR A 133 -10.05 -5.48 12.88
CA TYR A 133 -9.74 -4.83 11.62
C TYR A 133 -8.98 -5.77 10.69
N THR A 134 -9.30 -5.72 9.39
CA THR A 134 -8.59 -6.42 8.33
C THR A 134 -8.37 -5.49 7.17
N LEU A 135 -7.13 -5.35 6.71
CA LEU A 135 -6.81 -4.64 5.46
C LEU A 135 -6.77 -5.66 4.31
N LEU A 136 -7.56 -5.41 3.26
CA LEU A 136 -7.63 -6.23 2.06
C LEU A 136 -7.07 -5.45 0.86
N LEU A 137 -6.08 -6.04 0.19
CA LEU A 137 -5.65 -5.60 -1.14
C LEU A 137 -6.49 -6.30 -2.21
N ASP A 138 -7.29 -5.54 -2.95
CA ASP A 138 -8.21 -6.06 -3.95
C ASP A 138 -7.70 -5.85 -5.38
N GLY A 139 -7.45 -6.94 -6.07
CA GLY A 139 -7.08 -6.95 -7.49
C GLY A 139 -8.24 -6.62 -8.43
N GLU A 140 -9.47 -6.52 -7.95
CA GLU A 140 -10.68 -6.40 -8.77
C GLU A 140 -10.71 -7.50 -9.85
N ASP A 141 -11.04 -7.17 -11.09
CA ASP A 141 -11.02 -8.12 -12.23
C ASP A 141 -9.61 -8.33 -12.81
N ALA A 142 -8.56 -7.78 -12.17
CA ALA A 142 -7.17 -7.82 -12.64
C ALA A 142 -6.25 -8.65 -11.72
N GLU A 143 -6.76 -9.73 -11.13
CA GLU A 143 -6.04 -10.56 -10.15
C GLU A 143 -4.71 -11.11 -10.67
N ASP A 144 -4.67 -11.57 -11.93
CA ASP A 144 -3.46 -12.10 -12.57
C ASP A 144 -2.39 -11.02 -12.78
N LEU A 145 -2.81 -9.84 -13.25
CA LEU A 145 -1.93 -8.68 -13.42
C LEU A 145 -1.37 -8.21 -12.07
N CYS A 146 -2.23 -8.10 -11.07
CA CYS A 146 -1.83 -7.75 -9.70
C CYS A 146 -0.84 -8.78 -9.15
N SER A 147 -1.08 -10.08 -9.36
CA SER A 147 -0.16 -11.15 -8.96
C SER A 147 1.20 -11.08 -9.68
N ALA A 148 1.21 -10.70 -10.96
CA ALA A 148 2.44 -10.53 -11.72
C ALA A 148 3.27 -9.35 -11.18
N ILE A 149 2.67 -8.17 -11.08
CA ILE A 149 3.32 -6.95 -10.60
C ILE A 149 3.79 -7.10 -9.16
N PHE A 150 2.98 -7.68 -8.28
CA PHE A 150 3.35 -7.84 -6.88
C PHE A 150 4.60 -8.72 -6.71
N ARG A 151 4.68 -9.81 -7.48
CA ARG A 151 5.83 -10.73 -7.43
C ARG A 151 7.09 -10.11 -8.01
N GLN A 152 6.97 -9.44 -9.16
CA GLN A 152 8.12 -8.91 -9.88
C GLN A 152 8.65 -7.62 -9.25
N ASP A 153 7.75 -6.67 -8.98
CA ASP A 153 8.12 -5.30 -8.65
C ASP A 153 8.08 -5.07 -7.14
N VAL A 154 6.95 -5.37 -6.48
CA VAL A 154 6.80 -5.11 -5.03
C VAL A 154 7.72 -6.00 -4.20
N LEU A 155 7.67 -7.32 -4.39
CA LEU A 155 8.55 -8.25 -3.67
C LEU A 155 10.00 -8.17 -4.15
N GLY A 156 10.24 -7.83 -5.42
CA GLY A 156 11.58 -7.57 -5.94
C GLY A 156 12.25 -6.41 -5.22
N ARG A 157 11.53 -5.28 -5.09
CA ARG A 157 11.98 -4.08 -4.37
C ARG A 157 12.14 -4.33 -2.87
N GLU A 158 11.26 -5.11 -2.26
CA GLU A 158 11.39 -5.49 -0.84
C GLU A 158 12.62 -6.39 -0.60
N ALA A 159 12.88 -7.36 -1.47
CA ALA A 159 14.07 -8.18 -1.38
C ALA A 159 15.34 -7.33 -1.50
N MET A 160 15.34 -6.33 -2.40
CA MET A 160 16.45 -5.39 -2.53
C MET A 160 16.67 -4.56 -1.27
N ARG A 161 15.60 -3.98 -0.72
CA ARG A 161 15.64 -3.22 0.54
C ARG A 161 16.27 -4.04 1.67
N LEU A 162 15.91 -5.32 1.80
CA LEU A 162 16.46 -6.21 2.82
C LEU A 162 17.95 -6.49 2.63
N VAL A 163 18.42 -6.61 1.40
CA VAL A 163 19.85 -6.75 1.09
C VAL A 163 20.60 -5.47 1.44
N LEU A 164 20.12 -4.32 0.97
CA LEU A 164 20.73 -3.00 1.23
C LEU A 164 20.82 -2.73 2.74
N ASN A 165 19.73 -2.97 3.49
CA ASN A 165 19.70 -2.79 4.94
C ASN A 165 20.73 -3.67 5.67
N ARG A 166 20.97 -4.90 5.20
CA ARG A 166 22.02 -5.76 5.79
C ARG A 166 23.42 -5.27 5.44
N ALA A 167 23.64 -4.87 4.20
CA ALA A 167 24.93 -4.38 3.73
C ALA A 167 25.35 -3.09 4.48
N LEU A 168 24.43 -2.13 4.63
CA LEU A 168 24.67 -0.89 5.38
C LEU A 168 24.94 -1.12 6.86
N LYS A 169 24.26 -2.10 7.48
CA LYS A 169 24.55 -2.47 8.87
C LYS A 169 25.92 -3.11 9.04
N ALA A 170 26.41 -3.80 8.02
CA ALA A 170 27.73 -4.44 8.04
C ALA A 170 28.86 -3.44 7.78
N ASP A 171 28.63 -2.48 6.89
CA ASP A 171 29.61 -1.44 6.53
C ASP A 171 28.92 -0.11 6.19
N PRO A 172 28.62 0.72 7.21
CA PRO A 172 27.85 1.95 7.03
C PRO A 172 28.59 3.06 6.29
N ASN A 173 29.93 3.00 6.21
CA ASN A 173 30.77 4.07 5.64
C ASN A 173 31.42 3.66 4.31
N SER A 174 30.98 2.56 3.71
CA SER A 174 31.46 2.10 2.41
C SER A 174 31.27 3.15 1.31
N ASP A 175 32.18 3.17 0.33
CA ASP A 175 32.15 4.14 -0.78
C ASP A 175 30.81 4.12 -1.53
N TRP A 176 30.25 2.94 -1.78
CA TRP A 176 28.95 2.78 -2.44
C TRP A 176 27.78 3.31 -1.58
N ALA A 177 27.86 3.23 -0.25
CA ALA A 177 26.81 3.76 0.61
C ALA A 177 26.76 5.29 0.56
N ASN A 178 27.92 5.94 0.43
CA ASN A 178 28.02 7.38 0.25
C ASN A 178 27.59 7.81 -1.16
N GLU A 179 28.08 7.11 -2.19
CA GLU A 179 27.79 7.38 -3.60
C GLU A 179 26.30 7.29 -3.93
N TYR A 180 25.60 6.29 -3.38
CA TYR A 180 24.18 6.03 -3.65
C TYR A 180 23.26 6.35 -2.45
N SER A 181 23.69 7.30 -1.61
CA SER A 181 22.97 7.65 -0.38
C SER A 181 21.52 8.11 -0.63
N TYR A 182 21.25 8.75 -1.77
CA TYR A 182 19.90 9.19 -2.16
C TYR A 182 18.98 8.01 -2.49
N GLU A 183 19.44 7.10 -3.34
CA GLU A 183 18.71 5.91 -3.76
C GLU A 183 18.48 5.00 -2.56
N ILE A 184 19.52 4.77 -1.76
CA ILE A 184 19.43 3.99 -0.52
C ILE A 184 18.33 4.55 0.39
N ARG A 185 18.27 5.87 0.56
CA ARG A 185 17.22 6.51 1.36
C ARG A 185 15.83 6.22 0.78
N LEU A 186 15.65 6.28 -0.54
CA LEU A 186 14.38 5.96 -1.20
C LEU A 186 13.98 4.48 -1.08
N TYR A 187 14.93 3.56 -1.01
CA TYR A 187 14.63 2.14 -0.80
C TYR A 187 14.32 1.83 0.67
N LEU A 188 14.96 2.51 1.62
CA LEU A 188 14.83 2.24 3.04
C LEU A 188 13.64 2.92 3.73
N THR A 189 12.98 3.89 3.09
CA THR A 189 11.78 4.56 3.64
C THR A 189 10.58 3.62 3.86
N ALA A 190 10.60 2.41 3.30
CA ALA A 190 9.53 1.43 3.50
C ALA A 190 9.65 0.68 4.84
N HIS A 191 8.52 0.61 5.54
CA HIS A 191 8.39 -0.02 6.85
C HIS A 191 8.77 -1.50 6.83
N ALA A 192 9.78 -1.85 7.65
CA ALA A 192 10.37 -3.18 7.63
C ALA A 192 9.39 -4.25 8.13
N GLY A 193 9.06 -5.21 7.26
CA GLY A 193 8.35 -6.43 7.64
C GLY A 193 6.88 -6.48 7.27
N ALA A 194 6.24 -5.37 6.90
CA ALA A 194 4.80 -5.33 6.61
C ALA A 194 4.38 -6.27 5.47
N LEU A 195 5.15 -6.31 4.38
CA LEU A 195 4.95 -7.24 3.27
C LEU A 195 5.12 -8.72 3.67
N LYS A 196 5.97 -9.01 4.67
CA LYS A 196 6.15 -10.38 5.19
C LYS A 196 4.87 -10.87 5.86
N HIS A 197 4.16 -10.01 6.58
CA HIS A 197 2.88 -10.35 7.23
C HIS A 197 1.80 -10.68 6.20
N LEU A 198 1.70 -9.89 5.12
CA LEU A 198 0.80 -10.16 4.00
C LEU A 198 1.11 -11.51 3.32
N VAL A 199 2.36 -11.75 2.95
CA VAL A 199 2.80 -13.00 2.29
C VAL A 199 2.59 -14.22 3.18
N ASN A 200 2.77 -14.07 4.49
CA ASN A 200 2.58 -15.14 5.47
C ASN A 200 1.10 -15.31 5.88
N LYS A 201 0.17 -14.55 5.30
CA LYS A 201 -1.28 -14.63 5.57
C LYS A 201 -1.63 -14.47 7.06
N THR A 202 -1.05 -13.48 7.72
CA THR A 202 -1.47 -13.13 9.08
C THR A 202 -2.90 -12.58 9.08
N SER A 203 -3.66 -12.75 10.17
CA SER A 203 -5.08 -12.36 10.26
C SER A 203 -5.40 -10.89 10.00
N LEU A 204 -4.39 -10.00 10.04
CA LEU A 204 -4.53 -8.57 9.79
C LEU A 204 -4.61 -8.22 8.29
N PHE A 205 -4.11 -9.08 7.41
CA PHE A 205 -3.95 -8.80 5.99
C PHE A 205 -4.54 -9.88 5.10
N GLU A 206 -5.29 -9.44 4.09
CA GLU A 206 -5.84 -10.29 3.03
C GLU A 206 -5.44 -9.73 1.65
N SER A 207 -5.39 -10.62 0.66
CA SER A 207 -5.42 -10.28 -0.76
C SER A 207 -6.26 -11.30 -1.51
N ASN A 208 -7.02 -10.90 -2.52
CA ASN A 208 -7.71 -11.84 -3.41
C ASN A 208 -6.84 -12.31 -4.58
N PHE A 209 -5.74 -11.62 -4.86
CA PHE A 209 -4.71 -12.06 -5.79
C PHE A 209 -3.55 -12.74 -5.03
N TYR A 210 -2.69 -13.47 -5.75
CA TYR A 210 -1.54 -14.16 -5.15
C TYR A 210 -0.35 -13.20 -4.99
N PRO A 211 0.04 -12.82 -3.76
CA PRO A 211 1.13 -11.86 -3.54
C PRO A 211 2.51 -12.48 -3.78
N GLY A 212 2.62 -13.81 -3.89
CA GLY A 212 3.89 -14.50 -4.05
C GLY A 212 4.58 -14.90 -2.74
N HIS A 213 5.89 -15.15 -2.85
CA HIS A 213 6.77 -15.45 -1.72
C HIS A 213 8.01 -14.57 -1.79
N LEU A 214 8.45 -14.07 -0.63
CA LEU A 214 9.63 -13.24 -0.56
C LEU A 214 10.90 -14.08 -0.81
N ALA A 215 11.56 -13.84 -1.94
CA ALA A 215 12.78 -14.54 -2.30
C ALA A 215 13.96 -14.16 -1.38
N LYS A 216 14.80 -15.14 -1.04
CA LYS A 216 16.07 -14.89 -0.32
C LYS A 216 17.12 -14.37 -1.31
N ARG A 217 17.16 -13.07 -1.59
CA ARG A 217 18.33 -12.48 -2.26
C ARG A 217 19.52 -12.45 -1.30
N ARG A 218 20.68 -12.90 -1.80
CA ARG A 218 21.91 -13.07 -0.99
C ARG A 218 22.94 -11.96 -1.23
N ARG A 219 22.88 -11.25 -2.36
CA ARG A 219 23.83 -10.22 -2.77
C ARG A 219 23.10 -9.13 -3.56
N ILE A 220 23.74 -7.96 -3.68
CA ILE A 220 23.39 -6.95 -4.68
C ILE A 220 23.89 -7.54 -6.01
N ASP A 221 22.98 -7.83 -6.95
CA ASP A 221 23.35 -8.47 -8.22
C ASP A 221 24.08 -7.47 -9.14
N GLY A 222 25.01 -7.94 -9.98
CA GLY A 222 25.80 -7.07 -10.89
C GLY A 222 24.94 -6.25 -11.86
N ALA A 223 23.77 -6.76 -12.25
CA ALA A 223 22.78 -6.05 -13.06
C ALA A 223 22.22 -4.78 -12.38
N LEU A 224 22.34 -4.65 -11.05
CA LEU A 224 21.98 -3.42 -10.35
C LEU A 224 23.07 -2.38 -10.40
N ARG A 225 24.36 -2.78 -10.39
CA ARG A 225 25.45 -1.85 -10.68
C ARG A 225 25.27 -1.26 -12.07
N GLU A 226 24.92 -2.09 -13.05
CA GLU A 226 24.54 -1.65 -14.39
C GLU A 226 23.26 -0.79 -14.40
N SER A 227 22.23 -1.11 -13.61
CA SER A 227 21.02 -0.26 -13.48
C SER A 227 21.29 1.08 -12.76
N TRP A 228 22.28 1.12 -11.87
CA TRP A 228 22.71 2.30 -11.12
C TRP A 228 23.62 3.18 -12.01
N ASP A 229 24.48 2.56 -12.80
CA ASP A 229 25.35 3.20 -13.80
C ASP A 229 24.59 3.65 -15.06
N ALA A 230 23.51 2.96 -15.43
CA ALA A 230 22.69 3.28 -16.59
C ALA A 230 21.75 4.47 -16.38
N GLY A 231 21.70 5.06 -15.18
CA GLY A 231 20.87 6.22 -14.88
C GLY A 231 19.40 5.99 -15.21
N MET A 232 18.61 5.53 -14.24
CA MET A 232 17.15 5.59 -14.35
C MET A 232 16.69 7.05 -14.53
N CYS A 233 16.62 7.48 -15.80
CA CYS A 233 15.67 8.47 -16.29
C CYS A 233 14.24 7.91 -16.16
#